data_AF-F4PLZ7-F1
#
_entry.id   AF-F4PLZ7-F1
#
_cell.length_a   1.000
_cell.length_b   1.000
_cell.length_c   1.000
_cell.angle_alpha   90.00
_cell.angle_beta   90.00
_cell.angle_gamma   90.00
#
_symmetry.space_group_name_H-M   'P 1'
#
loop_
_entity.id
_entity.type
_entity.pdbx_description
1 polymer ?
#
loop_
_entity_poly.entity_id
_entity_poly.type
_entity_poly.pdbx_seq_one_letter_code
_entity_poly.pdbx_strand_id
1 'polypeptide(L)' 'MSDEKSQLIEAFYNFDHDYDGFVSVEEFRGILRDGLPMPEPEIQEFLAAADPNNTGFIDYKAFAAMLYSVDES' A
#
# COMPACT_ATOMS: atom_id res chain seq x y z
N MET A 1 -2.53 16.91 -6.89
CA MET A 1 -2.90 15.74 -6.07
C MET A 1 -1.80 14.70 -6.25
N SER A 2 -0.63 14.92 -5.66
CA SER A 2 0.55 14.04 -5.83
C SER A 2 1.28 13.76 -4.51
N ASP A 3 0.83 14.38 -3.42
CA ASP A 3 1.52 14.33 -2.13
C ASP A 3 1.12 13.08 -1.34
N GLU A 4 -0.17 12.73 -1.31
CA GLU A 4 -0.67 11.59 -0.53
C GLU A 4 -0.08 10.24 -0.99
N LYS A 5 0.05 10.04 -2.31
CA LYS A 5 0.68 8.83 -2.87
C LYS A 5 2.18 8.79 -2.55
N SER A 6 2.86 9.93 -2.62
CA SER A 6 4.30 10.02 -2.32
C SER A 6 4.56 9.78 -0.83
N GLN A 7 3.73 10.33 0.06
CA GLN A 7 3.79 10.10 1.50
C GLN A 7 3.59 8.64 1.85
N LEU A 8 2.68 7.96 1.17
CA LEU A 8 2.45 6.53 1.36
C LEU A 8 3.70 5.72 0.99
N ILE A 9 4.34 6.07 -0.12
CA ILE A 9 5.55 5.43 -0.61
C ILE A 9 6.74 5.67 0.31
N GLU A 10 6.90 6.89 0.80
CA GLU A 10 7.90 7.21 1.83
C GLU A 10 7.64 6.44 3.12
N ALA A 11 6.38 6.33 3.55
CA ALA A 11 6.01 5.52 4.70
C ALA A 11 6.38 4.05 4.47
N PHE A 12 6.05 3.46 3.31
CA PHE A 12 6.44 2.09 3.00
C PHE A 12 7.95 1.88 3.01
N TYR A 13 8.73 2.79 2.45
CA TYR A 13 10.20 2.72 2.50
C TYR A 13 10.76 2.81 3.92
N ASN A 14 10.08 3.53 4.81
CA ASN A 14 10.48 3.63 6.21
C ASN A 14 10.07 2.41 7.04
N PHE A 15 9.08 1.65 6.59
CA PHE A 15 8.60 0.42 7.25
C PHE A 15 9.25 -0.86 6.70
N ASP A 16 9.59 -0.92 5.42
CA ASP A 16 10.30 -2.05 4.80
C ASP A 16 11.80 -2.03 5.12
N HIS A 17 12.13 -2.41 6.36
CA HIS A 17 13.51 -2.40 6.88
C HIS A 17 14.46 -3.37 6.16
N ASP A 18 13.93 -4.47 5.60
CA ASP A 18 14.72 -5.49 4.91
C ASP A 18 14.78 -5.25 3.39
N TYR A 19 14.00 -4.28 2.87
CA TYR A 19 13.89 -3.94 1.45
C TYR A 19 13.48 -5.12 0.55
N ASP A 20 12.80 -6.11 1.10
CA ASP A 20 12.33 -7.29 0.34
C ASP A 20 11.14 -6.92 -0.56
N GLY A 21 10.47 -5.80 -0.26
CA GLY A 21 9.30 -5.31 -0.99
C GLY A 21 7.99 -5.99 -0.60
N PHE A 22 7.99 -6.71 0.53
CA PHE A 22 6.80 -7.35 1.09
C PHE A 22 6.54 -6.82 2.49
N VAL A 23 5.27 -6.53 2.79
CA VAL A 23 4.84 -6.12 4.13
C VAL A 23 3.64 -6.94 4.54
N SER A 24 3.43 -7.17 5.84
CA SER A 24 2.22 -7.88 6.27
C SER A 24 0.96 -7.04 6.04
N VAL A 25 -0.18 -7.69 5.79
CA VAL A 25 -1.48 -7.03 5.64
C VAL A 25 -1.82 -6.13 6.83
N GLU A 26 -1.42 -6.54 8.04
CA GLU A 26 -1.64 -5.76 9.26
C GLU A 26 -0.78 -4.48 9.29
N GLU A 27 0.49 -4.58 8.91
CA GLU A 27 1.39 -3.42 8.80
C GLU A 27 0.94 -2.48 7.69
N PHE A 28 0.58 -3.02 6.53
CA PHE A 28 0.05 -2.26 5.40
C PHE A 28 -1.20 -1.48 5.78
N ARG A 29 -2.13 -2.10 6.52
CA ARG A 29 -3.34 -1.43 7.03
C ARG A 29 -3.00 -0.28 7.98
N GLY A 30 -1.99 -0.46 8.82
CA GLY A 30 -1.46 0.59 9.70
C GLY A 30 -0.92 1.77 8.90
N ILE A 31 -0.05 1.49 7.93
CA ILE A 31 0.57 2.49 7.05
C ILE A 31 -0.48 3.24 6.25
N LEU A 32 -1.48 2.54 5.70
CA LEU A 32 -2.61 3.19 5.04
C LEU A 32 -3.32 4.13 6.00
N ARG A 33 -3.74 3.68 7.20
CA ARG A 33 -4.42 4.57 8.16
C ARG A 33 -3.61 5.80 8.58
N ASP A 34 -2.30 5.65 8.74
CA ASP A 34 -1.42 6.71 9.25
C ASP A 34 -0.97 7.67 8.13
N GLY A 35 -0.67 7.14 6.94
CA GLY A 35 -0.16 7.90 5.80
C GLY A 35 -1.24 8.46 4.87
N LEU A 36 -2.43 7.85 4.85
CA LEU A 36 -3.51 8.20 3.93
C LEU A 36 -4.86 7.97 4.65
N PRO A 37 -5.56 9.01 5.12
CA PRO A 37 -6.83 8.85 5.83
C PRO A 37 -7.95 8.37 4.88
N MET A 38 -7.91 7.08 4.55
CA MET A 38 -8.88 6.40 3.71
C MET A 38 -9.91 5.68 4.58
N PRO A 39 -11.17 5.59 4.13
CA PRO A 39 -12.20 4.79 4.79
C PRO A 39 -11.84 3.30 4.76
N GLU A 40 -12.19 2.57 5.83
CA GLU A 40 -12.00 1.12 5.93
C GLU A 40 -12.44 0.30 4.70
N PRO A 41 -13.58 0.58 4.04
CA PRO A 41 -13.94 -0.14 2.81
C PRO A 41 -12.91 0.00 1.69
N GLU A 42 -12.38 1.21 1.44
CA GLU A 42 -11.34 1.39 0.41
C GLU A 42 -10.06 0.67 0.79
N ILE A 43 -9.64 0.76 2.06
CA ILE A 43 -8.49 0.01 2.57
C ILE A 43 -8.68 -1.48 2.29
N GLN A 44 -9.88 -2.02 2.54
CA GLN A 44 -10.15 -3.44 2.33
C GLN A 44 -10.14 -3.83 0.85
N GLU A 45 -10.60 -2.97 -0.05
CA GLU A 45 -10.47 -3.18 -1.50
C GLU A 45 -9.01 -3.15 -1.95
N PHE A 46 -8.21 -2.20 -1.44
CA PHE A 46 -6.77 -2.14 -1.73
C PHE A 46 -6.02 -3.35 -1.20
N LEU A 47 -6.33 -3.81 0.02
CA LEU A 47 -5.77 -5.02 0.61
C LEU A 47 -6.13 -6.25 -0.22
N ALA A 48 -7.39 -6.39 -0.64
CA ALA A 48 -7.84 -7.52 -1.45
C ALA A 48 -7.23 -7.52 -2.86
N ALA A 49 -7.01 -6.33 -3.44
CA ALA A 49 -6.32 -6.19 -4.72
C ALA A 49 -4.82 -6.49 -4.61
N ALA A 50 -4.20 -6.13 -3.47
CA ALA A 50 -2.77 -6.32 -3.24
C ALA A 50 -2.42 -7.74 -2.75
N ASP A 51 -3.32 -8.43 -2.04
CA ASP A 51 -3.19 -9.83 -1.62
C ASP A 51 -4.38 -10.69 -2.09
N PRO A 52 -4.52 -10.92 -3.41
CA PRO A 52 -5.62 -11.71 -3.97
C PRO A 52 -5.59 -13.17 -3.51
N ASN A 53 -4.42 -13.65 -3.08
CA ASN A 53 -4.21 -15.02 -2.63
C ASN A 53 -4.40 -15.20 -1.12
N ASN A 54 -4.71 -14.13 -0.37
CA ASN A 54 -4.82 -14.15 1.09
C ASN A 54 -3.60 -14.81 1.77
N THR A 55 -2.42 -14.47 1.29
CA THR A 55 -1.15 -14.92 1.85
C THR A 55 -0.84 -14.25 3.18
N GLY A 56 -1.48 -13.11 3.48
CA GLY A 56 -1.18 -12.26 4.62
C GLY A 56 -0.02 -11.30 4.37
N PHE A 57 0.58 -11.33 3.18
CA PHE A 57 1.66 -10.45 2.75
C PHE A 57 1.24 -9.69 1.50
N ILE A 58 1.61 -8.42 1.46
CA ILE A 58 1.37 -7.54 0.33
C ILE A 58 2.68 -7.25 -0.38
N ASP A 59 2.69 -7.49 -1.69
CA ASP A 59 3.74 -7.04 -2.59
C ASP A 59 3.58 -5.53 -2.83
N TYR A 60 4.44 -4.75 -2.19
CA TYR A 60 4.45 -3.31 -2.33
C TYR A 60 4.74 -2.87 -3.77
N LYS A 61 5.53 -3.62 -4.55
CA LYS A 61 5.81 -3.26 -5.96
C LYS A 61 4.56 -3.39 -6.81
N ALA A 62 3.77 -4.44 -6.59
CA ALA A 62 2.48 -4.63 -7.26
C ALA A 62 1.50 -3.51 -6.89
N PHE A 63 1.44 -3.15 -5.60
CA PHE A 63 0.58 -2.07 -5.13
C PHE A 63 1.01 -0.68 -5.62
N ALA A 64 2.31 -0.36 -5.57
CA ALA A 64 2.86 0.87 -6.11
C ALA A 64 2.56 0.97 -7.61
N ALA A 65 2.72 -0.12 -8.36
CA ALA A 65 2.34 -0.17 -9.77
C ALA A 65 0.84 0.15 -9.97
N MET A 66 -0.06 -0.36 -9.12
CA MET A 66 -1.47 0.03 -9.17
C MET A 66 -1.67 1.52 -8.87
N LEU A 67 -1.01 2.08 -7.85
CA LEU A 67 -1.13 3.50 -7.49
C LEU A 67 -0.61 4.45 -8.57
N TYR A 68 0.48 4.08 -9.25
CA TYR A 68 1.08 4.85 -10.33
C TYR A 68 0.39 4.63 -11.68
N SER A 69 -0.18 3.44 -11.91
CA SER A 69 -0.88 3.15 -13.17
C SER A 69 -2.19 3.92 -13.34
N VAL A 70 -2.73 4.54 -12.29
CA VAL A 70 -3.94 5.39 -12.38
C VAL A 70 -3.63 6.82 -12.86
N ASP A 71 -2.37 7.16 -13.14
CA ASP A 71 -1.95 8.53 -13.53
C ASP A 71 -1.98 8.78 -15.06
N GLU A 72 -2.18 7.73 -15.89
CA GLU A 72 -2.19 7.83 -17.36
C GLU A 72 -3.61 8.05 -17.95
N SER A 73 -4.36 9.07 -17.49
CA SER A 73 -5.63 9.48 -18.12
C SER A 73 -5.94 10.97 -17.98
#